data_AF-A0A9E4L6F3-F1
#
_entry.id   AF-A0A9E4L6F3-F1
#
_cell.length_a   1.000
_cell.length_b   1.000
_cell.length_c   1.000
_cell.angle_alpha   90.00
_cell.angle_beta   90.00
_cell.angle_gamma   90.00
#
_symmetry.space_group_name_H-M   'P 1'
#
loop_
_entity.id
_entity.type
_entity.pdbx_description
1 polymer ?
#
loop_
_entity_poly.entity_id
_entity_poly.type
_entity_poly.pdbx_seq_one_letter_code
_entity_poly.pdbx_strand_id
1 'polypeptide(L)'
;MLAGGFDQVESPRFFGCRPPYLPLGSRADVLVFQTEPLAADTEITGPIEARLWVATSALDTDFTAKLIDVYPPSRWYPHGYHLNLSDSIVRLRYRNGDGRADFAPPGQAVEVALTLYPTANLFARGHRIRLDISSSNFPRFDVNPNTGEASGRERRRAIADNTVFHDAARPSRLILPVIPTARDR
;
A
#
# COMPACT_ATOMS: atom_id res chain seq x y z
N MET A 1 20.18 0.66 6.25
CA MET A 1 19.14 0.99 5.26
C MET A 1 19.33 2.45 4.89
N LEU A 2 19.53 2.78 3.61
CA LEU A 2 19.60 4.19 3.21
C LEU A 2 18.21 4.80 3.40
N ALA A 3 18.13 5.97 4.04
CA ALA A 3 16.86 6.68 4.19
C ALA A 3 16.54 7.43 2.89
N GLY A 4 15.26 7.52 2.53
CA GLY A 4 14.79 8.25 1.34
C GLY A 4 13.70 7.50 0.58
N GLY A 5 13.08 8.18 -0.38
CA GLY A 5 12.11 7.57 -1.28
C GLY A 5 12.79 6.80 -2.40
N PHE A 6 12.45 5.53 -2.54
CA PHE A 6 13.02 4.63 -3.54
C PHE A 6 12.07 4.39 -4.69
N ASP A 7 12.64 4.21 -5.88
CA ASP A 7 11.91 3.67 -7.02
C ASP A 7 11.32 2.30 -6.66
N GLN A 8 10.07 2.05 -7.01
CA GLN A 8 9.38 0.79 -6.74
C GLN A 8 9.72 -0.28 -7.77
N VAL A 9 11.02 -0.56 -7.91
CA VAL A 9 11.61 -1.56 -8.79
C VAL A 9 12.60 -2.39 -7.97
N GLU A 10 12.60 -3.70 -8.21
CA GLU A 10 13.57 -4.60 -7.58
C GLU A 10 15.01 -4.23 -7.99
N SER A 11 15.98 -4.59 -7.16
CA SER A 11 17.38 -4.28 -7.41
C SER A 11 18.26 -5.26 -6.63
N PRO A 12 19.46 -5.62 -7.13
CA PRO A 12 20.43 -6.41 -6.34
C PRO A 12 20.83 -5.73 -5.02
N ARG A 13 20.54 -4.42 -4.86
CA ARG A 13 20.77 -3.67 -3.62
C ARG A 13 19.79 -4.03 -2.51
N PHE A 14 18.66 -4.65 -2.84
CA PHE A 14 17.63 -5.02 -1.87
C PHE A 14 17.68 -6.50 -1.54
N PHE A 15 17.51 -6.81 -0.26
CA PHE A 15 17.52 -8.19 0.23
C PHE A 15 16.40 -9.01 -0.42
N GLY A 16 16.73 -10.22 -0.87
CA GLY A 16 15.76 -11.17 -1.43
C GLY A 16 15.40 -10.96 -2.90
N CYS A 17 15.82 -9.86 -3.54
CA CYS A 17 15.56 -9.62 -4.96
C CYS A 17 16.38 -10.55 -5.87
N ARG A 18 15.80 -10.97 -6.99
CA ARG A 18 16.46 -11.79 -8.01
C ARG A 18 16.16 -11.23 -9.40
N PRO A 19 17.04 -11.45 -10.40
CA PRO A 19 16.71 -11.11 -11.78
C PRO A 19 15.36 -11.75 -12.19
N PRO A 20 14.54 -11.07 -13.00
CA PRO A 20 14.89 -9.93 -13.86
C PRO A 20 14.69 -8.53 -13.26
N TYR A 21 14.49 -8.39 -11.94
CA TYR A 21 14.35 -7.11 -11.25
C TYR A 21 13.21 -6.22 -11.78
N LEU A 22 11.99 -6.72 -11.68
CA LEU A 22 10.81 -6.05 -12.24
C LEU A 22 10.25 -4.96 -11.31
N PRO A 23 9.41 -4.05 -11.83
CA PRO A 23 8.62 -3.16 -10.98
C PRO A 23 7.79 -3.96 -9.97
N LEU A 24 7.71 -3.50 -8.72
CA LEU A 24 6.95 -4.22 -7.69
C LEU A 24 5.46 -4.37 -8.04
N GLY A 25 4.90 -3.39 -8.75
CA GLY A 25 3.53 -3.42 -9.25
C GLY A 25 3.28 -4.42 -10.39
N SER A 26 4.30 -5.10 -10.91
CA SER A 26 4.12 -6.18 -11.89
C SER A 26 3.89 -7.54 -11.25
N ARG A 27 3.98 -7.64 -9.92
CA ARG A 27 3.75 -8.89 -9.20
C ARG A 27 2.24 -9.16 -9.09
N ALA A 28 1.85 -10.42 -9.22
CA ALA A 28 0.44 -10.83 -9.15
C ALA A 28 -0.18 -10.63 -7.75
N ASP A 29 0.65 -10.48 -6.71
CA ASP A 29 0.22 -10.26 -5.32
C ASP A 29 0.21 -8.77 -4.91
N VAL A 30 0.32 -7.86 -5.88
CA VAL A 30 0.21 -6.41 -5.68
C VAL A 30 -0.92 -5.86 -6.53
N LEU A 31 -1.98 -5.37 -5.88
CA LEU A 31 -3.06 -4.64 -6.54
C LEU A 31 -2.64 -3.19 -6.74
N VAL A 32 -2.65 -2.73 -7.98
CA VAL A 32 -2.25 -1.37 -8.36
C VAL A 32 -3.47 -0.54 -8.76
N PHE A 33 -3.77 0.51 -8.01
CA PHE A 33 -4.77 1.51 -8.33
C PHE A 33 -4.06 2.81 -8.68
N GLN A 34 -4.34 3.40 -9.83
CA GLN A 34 -3.69 4.64 -10.25
C GLN A 34 -4.67 5.57 -10.97
N THR A 35 -4.45 6.88 -10.80
CA THR A 35 -5.17 7.89 -11.57
C THR A 35 -4.68 7.92 -13.02
N GLU A 36 -5.44 8.62 -13.87
CA GLU A 36 -4.87 9.19 -15.09
C GLU A 36 -3.76 10.22 -14.77
N PRO A 37 -2.91 10.60 -15.75
CA PRO A 37 -1.95 11.68 -15.54
C PRO A 37 -2.70 12.93 -15.10
N LEU A 38 -2.24 13.55 -14.02
CA LEU A 38 -2.90 14.70 -13.44
C LEU A 38 -2.87 15.87 -14.44
N ALA A 39 -4.03 16.50 -14.64
CA ALA A 39 -4.17 17.63 -15.56
C ALA A 39 -3.49 18.91 -15.05
N ALA A 40 -3.31 19.02 -13.73
CA ALA A 40 -2.70 20.13 -13.03
C ALA A 40 -1.93 19.63 -11.80
N ASP A 41 -1.08 20.50 -11.26
CA ASP A 41 -0.35 20.22 -10.02
C ASP A 41 -1.34 19.99 -8.87
N THR A 42 -1.12 18.94 -8.08
CA THR A 42 -1.96 18.58 -6.94
C THR A 42 -1.11 18.44 -5.69
N GLU A 43 -1.29 19.35 -4.74
CA GLU A 43 -0.59 19.31 -3.46
C GLU A 43 -1.34 18.41 -2.47
N ILE A 44 -0.60 17.48 -1.86
CA ILE A 44 -1.08 16.63 -0.78
C ILE A 44 -0.18 16.83 0.43
N THR A 45 -0.73 17.47 1.46
CA THR A 45 0.01 17.85 2.67
C THR A 45 -0.80 17.51 3.92
N GLY A 46 -0.34 16.52 4.68
CA GLY A 46 -0.95 16.11 5.95
C GLY A 46 -1.06 14.59 6.16
N PRO A 47 -1.90 14.15 7.10
CA PRO A 47 -2.14 12.73 7.39
C PRO A 47 -2.91 12.05 6.26
N ILE A 48 -2.56 10.80 5.96
CA ILE A 48 -3.19 9.99 4.91
C ILE A 48 -3.80 8.75 5.55
N GLU A 49 -4.98 8.36 5.08
CA GLU A 49 -5.67 7.17 5.54
C GLU A 49 -6.21 6.36 4.35
N ALA A 50 -5.93 5.06 4.33
CA ALA A 50 -6.61 4.13 3.44
C ALA A 50 -7.69 3.39 4.23
N ARG A 51 -8.95 3.53 3.82
CA ARG A 51 -10.07 2.73 4.34
C ARG A 51 -10.41 1.65 3.34
N LEU A 52 -10.18 0.40 3.73
CA LEU A 52 -10.33 -0.73 2.82
C LEU A 52 -11.37 -1.70 3.36
N TRP A 53 -12.26 -2.15 2.49
CA TRP A 53 -13.07 -3.33 2.69
C TRP A 53 -12.31 -4.54 2.19
N VAL A 54 -11.98 -5.46 3.09
CA VAL A 54 -11.10 -6.58 2.80
C VAL A 54 -11.67 -7.90 3.28
N ALA A 55 -11.31 -8.99 2.61
CA ALA A 55 -11.54 -10.35 3.08
C ALA A 55 -10.29 -11.20 2.82
N THR A 56 -10.16 -12.29 3.56
CA THR A 56 -9.09 -13.27 3.39
C THR A 56 -9.65 -14.69 3.50
N SER A 57 -9.10 -15.65 2.75
CA SER A 57 -9.42 -17.07 2.93
C SER A 57 -8.73 -17.70 4.16
N ALA A 58 -7.82 -16.98 4.80
CA ALA A 58 -7.10 -17.42 5.99
C ALA A 58 -7.74 -16.92 7.29
N LEU A 59 -7.25 -17.41 8.44
CA LEU A 59 -7.71 -16.94 9.76
C LEU A 59 -7.17 -15.55 10.10
N ASP A 60 -6.01 -15.19 9.56
CA ASP A 60 -5.39 -13.89 9.71
C ASP A 60 -4.54 -13.61 8.46
N THR A 61 -4.24 -12.33 8.22
CA THR A 61 -3.31 -11.87 7.18
C THR A 61 -2.90 -10.43 7.51
N ASP A 62 -1.93 -9.90 6.79
CA ASP A 62 -1.70 -8.46 6.76
C ASP A 62 -2.33 -7.83 5.50
N PHE A 63 -2.63 -6.54 5.57
CA PHE A 63 -2.88 -5.69 4.41
C PHE A 63 -1.93 -4.49 4.48
N THR A 64 -1.26 -4.18 3.39
CA THR A 64 -0.33 -3.06 3.26
C THR A 64 -0.88 -2.04 2.27
N ALA A 65 -0.60 -0.76 2.49
CA ALA A 65 -0.90 0.30 1.55
C ALA A 65 0.36 1.15 1.32
N LYS A 66 0.72 1.40 0.06
CA LYS A 66 1.80 2.33 -0.32
C LYS A 66 1.25 3.46 -1.19
N LEU A 67 1.48 4.70 -0.80
CA LEU A 67 1.23 5.88 -1.61
C LEU A 67 2.47 6.17 -2.45
N ILE A 68 2.30 6.19 -3.76
CA ILE A 68 3.38 6.36 -4.74
C ILE A 68 3.07 7.55 -5.65
N ASP A 69 4.07 8.40 -5.84
CA ASP A 69 4.10 9.41 -6.90
C ASP A 69 4.78 8.81 -8.15
N VAL A 70 4.01 8.69 -9.23
CA VAL A 70 4.47 8.10 -10.49
C VAL A 70 4.91 9.23 -11.41
N TYR A 71 6.23 9.37 -11.55
CA TYR A 71 6.86 10.34 -12.43
C TYR A 71 6.81 9.81 -13.86
N PRO A 72 6.48 10.65 -14.86
CA PRO A 72 6.54 10.24 -16.26
C PRO A 72 7.99 9.97 -16.70
N PRO A 73 8.19 9.23 -17.81
CA PRO A 73 9.49 9.09 -18.45
C PRO A 73 10.22 10.42 -18.64
N SER A 74 11.52 10.42 -18.36
CA SER A 74 12.41 11.56 -18.56
C SER A 74 13.76 11.11 -19.12
N ARG A 75 14.61 12.06 -19.52
CA ARG A 75 15.98 11.76 -20.00
C ARG A 75 16.83 11.01 -18.97
N TRP A 76 16.54 11.17 -17.68
CA TRP A 76 17.27 10.54 -16.57
C TRP A 76 16.63 9.22 -16.15
N TYR A 77 15.32 9.11 -16.29
CA TYR A 77 14.53 7.93 -15.96
C TYR A 77 13.63 7.57 -17.16
N PRO A 78 14.15 6.89 -18.19
CA PRO A 78 13.41 6.60 -19.43
C PRO A 78 12.15 5.75 -19.22
N HIS A 79 12.05 5.04 -18.09
CA HIS A 79 10.89 4.24 -17.72
C HIS A 79 9.96 4.94 -16.70
N GLY A 80 10.22 6.21 -16.39
CA GLY A 80 9.61 6.90 -15.25
C GLY A 80 10.29 6.54 -13.93
N TYR A 81 9.81 7.13 -12.85
CA TYR A 81 10.29 6.89 -11.50
C TYR A 81 9.10 6.76 -10.56
N HIS A 82 8.98 5.65 -9.84
CA HIS A 82 7.86 5.38 -8.95
C HIS A 82 8.29 5.65 -7.51
N LEU A 83 8.16 6.90 -7.07
CA LEU A 83 8.60 7.34 -5.75
C LEU A 83 7.62 6.88 -4.68
N ASN A 84 8.03 5.95 -3.81
CA ASN A 84 7.26 5.65 -2.59
C ASN A 84 7.35 6.84 -1.62
N LEU A 85 6.20 7.47 -1.34
CA LEU A 85 6.09 8.59 -0.41
C LEU A 85 5.83 8.12 1.01
N SER A 86 4.94 7.15 1.17
CA SER A 86 4.49 6.68 2.48
C SER A 86 3.90 5.29 2.37
N ASP A 87 4.10 4.47 3.40
CA ASP A 87 3.46 3.17 3.48
C ASP A 87 3.12 2.79 4.92
N SER A 88 2.14 1.90 5.03
CA SER A 88 1.64 1.37 6.30
C SER A 88 1.16 -0.07 6.13
N ILE A 89 0.92 -0.73 7.26
CA ILE A 89 0.44 -2.09 7.34
C ILE A 89 -0.59 -2.20 8.46
N VAL A 90 -1.61 -3.01 8.26
CA VAL A 90 -2.50 -3.48 9.31
C VAL A 90 -2.45 -5.00 9.34
N ARG A 91 -2.18 -5.57 10.51
CA ARG A 91 -2.40 -6.99 10.75
C ARG A 91 -3.86 -7.19 11.11
N LEU A 92 -4.57 -8.01 10.35
CA LEU A 92 -6.04 -8.06 10.35
C LEU A 92 -6.62 -8.37 11.74
N ARG A 93 -5.96 -9.23 12.53
CA ARG A 93 -6.38 -9.49 13.91
C ARG A 93 -6.38 -8.27 14.83
N TYR A 94 -5.65 -7.20 14.50
CA TYR A 94 -5.56 -5.96 15.30
C TYR A 94 -6.29 -4.79 14.65
N ARG A 95 -7.18 -5.05 13.69
CA ARG A 95 -7.91 -4.01 12.93
C ARG A 95 -8.66 -2.99 13.78
N ASN A 96 -9.04 -3.35 15.01
CA ASN A 96 -9.78 -2.47 15.92
C ASN A 96 -8.91 -1.45 16.67
N GLY A 97 -7.57 -1.58 16.59
CA GLY A 97 -6.62 -0.62 17.17
C GLY A 97 -6.44 -0.68 18.69
N ASP A 98 -7.09 -1.61 19.39
CA ASP A 98 -7.00 -1.77 20.86
C ASP A 98 -5.89 -2.74 21.30
N GLY A 99 -5.11 -3.26 20.35
CA GLY A 99 -4.05 -4.25 20.58
C GLY A 99 -4.55 -5.64 20.92
N ARG A 100 -5.86 -5.88 20.92
CA ARG A 100 -6.45 -7.20 21.17
C ARG A 100 -6.68 -7.92 19.85
N ALA A 101 -6.36 -9.21 19.84
CA ALA A 101 -6.63 -10.05 18.68
C ALA A 101 -8.14 -10.30 18.57
N ASP A 102 -8.72 -9.86 17.47
CA ASP A 102 -10.09 -10.13 17.05
C ASP A 102 -10.02 -10.72 15.63
N PHE A 103 -10.47 -11.97 15.44
CA PHE A 103 -10.38 -12.63 14.14
C PHE A 103 -11.67 -12.44 13.33
N ALA A 104 -11.52 -12.03 12.07
CA ALA A 104 -12.62 -12.07 11.12
C ALA A 104 -12.78 -13.52 10.60
N PRO A 105 -14.00 -14.07 10.50
CA PRO A 105 -14.23 -15.33 9.81
C PRO A 105 -13.66 -15.32 8.39
N PRO A 106 -13.00 -16.40 7.93
CA PRO A 106 -12.52 -16.49 6.56
C PRO A 106 -13.62 -16.21 5.54
N GLY A 107 -13.31 -15.39 4.53
CA GLY A 107 -14.23 -14.94 3.49
C GLY A 107 -15.18 -13.81 3.90
N GLN A 108 -15.24 -13.44 5.19
CA GLN A 108 -16.06 -12.30 5.63
C GLN A 108 -15.37 -10.97 5.30
N ALA A 109 -16.09 -10.09 4.61
CA ALA A 109 -15.64 -8.73 4.37
C ALA A 109 -15.71 -7.90 5.65
N VAL A 110 -14.60 -7.22 5.99
CA VAL A 110 -14.49 -6.28 7.11
C VAL A 110 -13.83 -4.99 6.64
N GLU A 111 -14.19 -3.87 7.27
CA GLU A 111 -13.50 -2.58 7.02
C GLU A 111 -12.25 -2.50 7.91
N VAL A 112 -11.14 -2.02 7.33
CA VAL A 112 -9.89 -1.73 8.02
C VAL A 112 -9.42 -0.33 7.67
N ALA A 113 -8.81 0.35 8.65
CA ALA A 113 -8.18 1.65 8.45
C ALA A 113 -6.66 1.50 8.56
N LEU A 114 -5.94 1.96 7.54
CA LEU A 114 -4.49 2.07 7.54
C LEU A 114 -4.12 3.55 7.59
N THR A 115 -3.61 4.00 8.73
CA THR A 115 -3.00 5.34 8.84
C THR A 115 -1.60 5.27 8.26
N LEU A 116 -1.38 6.01 7.16
CA LEU A 116 -0.08 6.17 6.54
C LEU A 116 0.68 7.31 7.22
N TYR A 117 2.01 7.27 7.19
CA TYR A 117 2.82 8.41 7.63
C TYR A 117 2.44 9.66 6.83
N PRO A 118 2.32 10.83 7.48
CA PRO A 118 1.98 12.06 6.80
C PRO A 118 3.03 12.41 5.75
N THR A 119 2.59 13.08 4.69
CA THR A 119 3.46 13.57 3.61
C THR A 119 3.19 15.04 3.33
N ALA A 120 4.12 15.69 2.62
CA ALA A 120 3.96 17.00 2.01
C ALA A 120 4.58 16.90 0.62
N ASN A 121 3.76 16.55 -0.38
CA ASN A 121 4.22 16.29 -1.74
C ASN A 121 3.36 17.04 -2.75
N LEU A 122 4.02 17.67 -3.73
CA LEU A 122 3.36 18.19 -4.91
C LEU A 122 3.45 17.14 -6.02
N PHE A 123 2.31 16.53 -6.34
CA PHE A 123 2.19 15.71 -7.54
C PHE A 123 2.07 16.65 -8.74
N ALA A 124 3.16 16.80 -9.49
CA ALA A 124 3.19 17.72 -10.62
C ALA A 124 2.26 17.25 -11.74
N ARG A 125 1.79 18.19 -12.58
CA ARG A 125 1.04 17.90 -13.80
C ARG A 125 1.74 16.81 -14.62
N GLY A 126 0.97 15.81 -15.04
CA GLY A 126 1.45 14.65 -15.79
C GLY A 126 1.94 13.49 -14.92
N HIS A 127 2.14 13.68 -13.61
CA HIS A 127 2.35 12.57 -12.68
C HIS A 127 1.05 11.81 -12.44
N ARG A 128 1.12 10.66 -11.77
CA ARG A 128 -0.06 9.92 -11.29
C ARG A 128 0.02 9.71 -9.79
N ILE A 129 -1.14 9.72 -9.14
CA ILE A 129 -1.28 9.23 -7.77
C ILE A 129 -1.56 7.73 -7.86
N ARG A 130 -0.71 6.92 -7.21
CA ARG A 130 -0.85 5.46 -7.21
C ARG A 130 -0.92 4.92 -5.78
N LEU A 131 -1.82 3.97 -5.58
CA LEU A 131 -1.96 3.18 -4.36
C LEU A 131 -1.66 1.71 -4.69
N ASP A 132 -0.64 1.17 -4.06
CA ASP A 132 -0.38 -0.28 -4.09
C ASP A 132 -0.94 -0.93 -2.82
N ILE A 133 -1.71 -2.00 -3.01
CA ILE A 133 -2.22 -2.84 -1.94
C ILE A 133 -1.64 -4.24 -2.07
N SER A 134 -1.13 -4.79 -0.97
CA SER A 134 -0.63 -6.15 -0.89
C SER A 134 -0.84 -6.68 0.53
N SER A 135 -0.24 -7.82 0.85
CA SER A 135 -0.30 -8.45 2.17
C SER A 135 1.09 -8.71 2.76
N SER A 136 2.12 -8.07 2.20
CA SER A 136 3.46 -8.09 2.78
C SER A 136 4.27 -6.87 2.35
N ASN A 137 5.18 -6.43 3.20
CA ASN A 137 6.17 -5.39 2.90
C ASN A 137 7.48 -5.73 3.62
N PHE A 138 7.98 -6.94 3.34
CA PHE A 138 9.23 -7.46 3.87
C PHE A 138 10.43 -6.81 3.16
N PRO A 139 11.54 -6.48 3.83
CA PRO A 139 11.84 -6.74 5.25
C PRO A 139 11.46 -5.60 6.21
N ARG A 140 10.67 -4.60 5.77
CA ARG A 140 10.25 -3.49 6.63
C ARG A 140 9.34 -3.98 7.77
N PHE A 141 8.44 -4.92 7.47
CA PHE A 141 7.58 -5.61 8.45
C PHE A 141 7.82 -7.12 8.43
N ASP A 142 7.56 -7.78 9.55
CA ASP A 142 7.57 -9.25 9.64
C ASP A 142 6.46 -9.84 8.77
N VAL A 143 6.68 -11.07 8.30
CA VAL A 143 5.71 -11.77 7.45
C VAL A 143 4.63 -12.40 8.32
N ASN A 144 3.36 -12.07 8.08
CA ASN A 144 2.24 -12.81 8.67
C ASN A 144 2.22 -14.26 8.14
N PRO A 145 2.23 -15.28 9.02
CA PRO A 145 2.15 -16.67 8.59
C PRO A 145 0.76 -17.10 8.09
N ASN A 146 -0.25 -16.25 8.25
CA ASN A 146 -1.65 -16.46 7.90
C ASN A 146 -2.37 -17.57 8.67
N THR A 147 -1.82 -18.02 9.81
CA THR A 147 -2.36 -19.14 10.58
C THR A 147 -3.19 -18.71 11.80
N GLY A 148 -3.14 -17.45 12.18
CA GLY A 148 -3.72 -16.95 13.44
C GLY A 148 -2.94 -17.34 14.70
N GLU A 149 -1.85 -18.11 14.58
CA GLU A 149 -0.96 -18.44 15.71
C GLU A 149 -0.38 -17.17 16.35
N ALA A 150 0.04 -17.27 17.61
CA ALA A 150 0.60 -16.13 18.33
C ALA A 150 1.89 -15.62 17.65
N SER A 151 1.98 -14.30 17.48
CA SER A 151 3.12 -13.63 16.84
C SER A 151 4.45 -14.08 17.45
N GLY A 152 5.39 -14.53 16.60
CA GLY A 152 6.71 -15.01 16.99
C GLY A 152 6.75 -16.45 17.54
N ARG A 153 5.62 -17.17 17.56
CA ARG A 153 5.51 -18.57 18.01
C ARG A 153 4.97 -19.52 16.94
N GLU A 154 4.78 -19.02 15.74
CA GLU A 154 4.14 -19.73 14.64
C GLU A 154 5.06 -20.83 14.13
N ARG A 155 4.49 -22.01 13.89
CA ARG A 155 5.25 -23.17 13.39
C ARG A 155 4.94 -23.52 11.95
N ARG A 156 3.92 -22.87 11.37
CA ARG A 156 3.35 -23.18 10.07
C ARG A 156 3.08 -21.89 9.30
N ARG A 157 2.91 -22.02 8.01
CA ARG A 157 2.47 -20.94 7.11
C ARG A 157 1.31 -21.46 6.27
N ALA A 158 0.37 -20.57 5.97
CA ALA A 158 -0.72 -20.83 5.04
C ALA A 158 -0.67 -19.81 3.89
N ILE A 159 -1.06 -20.25 2.70
CA ILE A 159 -1.35 -19.35 1.59
C ILE A 159 -2.74 -18.76 1.85
N ALA A 160 -2.88 -17.44 1.65
CA ALA A 160 -4.12 -16.72 1.83
C ALA A 160 -4.51 -16.04 0.52
N ASP A 161 -5.75 -16.23 0.09
CA ASP A 161 -6.36 -15.47 -0.99
C ASP A 161 -7.02 -14.25 -0.38
N ASN A 162 -6.50 -13.07 -0.73
CA ASN A 162 -6.91 -11.79 -0.15
C ASN A 162 -7.66 -10.96 -1.19
N THR A 163 -8.78 -10.38 -0.76
CA THR A 163 -9.69 -9.62 -1.61
C THR A 163 -9.82 -8.20 -1.08
N VAL A 164 -9.77 -7.22 -1.98
CA VAL A 164 -10.11 -5.81 -1.69
C VAL A 164 -11.37 -5.46 -2.49
N PHE A 165 -12.44 -5.08 -1.79
CA PHE A 165 -13.70 -4.67 -2.40
C PHE A 165 -13.70 -3.17 -2.69
N HIS A 166 -14.27 -2.75 -3.82
CA HIS A 166 -14.36 -1.32 -4.19
C HIS A 166 -15.70 -0.99 -4.87
N ASP A 167 -16.74 -1.78 -4.56
CA ASP A 167 -18.10 -1.57 -5.04
C ASP A 167 -18.84 -0.51 -4.21
N ALA A 168 -20.06 -0.12 -4.65
CA ALA A 168 -20.84 0.93 -4.01
C ALA A 168 -21.25 0.61 -2.55
N ALA A 169 -21.43 -0.67 -2.21
CA ALA A 169 -21.75 -1.09 -0.84
C ALA A 169 -20.50 -1.19 0.05
N ARG A 170 -19.32 -1.39 -0.57
CA ARG A 170 -18.02 -1.52 0.09
C ARG A 170 -16.99 -0.57 -0.54
N PRO A 171 -17.14 0.75 -0.32
CA PRO A 171 -16.36 1.77 -1.00
C PRO A 171 -14.98 1.93 -0.36
N SER A 172 -14.06 1.01 -0.66
CA SER A 172 -12.64 1.22 -0.35
C SER A 172 -12.14 2.51 -0.98
N ARG A 173 -11.40 3.30 -0.21
CA ARG A 173 -10.97 4.64 -0.61
C ARG A 173 -9.70 5.07 0.08
N LEU A 174 -8.96 5.93 -0.61
CA LEU A 174 -7.83 6.65 -0.09
C LEU A 174 -8.26 8.08 0.26
N ILE A 175 -8.03 8.49 1.50
CA ILE A 175 -8.37 9.81 2.01
C ILE A 175 -7.09 10.64 1.99
N LEU A 176 -7.10 11.70 1.18
CA LEU A 176 -5.93 12.54 0.91
C LEU A 176 -6.19 13.99 1.34
N PRO A 177 -5.28 14.63 2.08
CA PRO A 177 -5.37 16.03 2.46
C PRO A 177 -4.90 16.92 1.29
N VAL A 178 -5.79 17.12 0.31
CA VAL A 178 -5.53 17.97 -0.85
C VAL A 178 -5.58 19.44 -0.44
N ILE A 179 -4.51 20.18 -0.72
CA ILE A 179 -4.45 21.63 -0.43
C ILE A 179 -5.06 22.40 -1.60
N PRO A 180 -6.08 23.25 -1.39
CA PRO A 180 -6.68 24.05 -2.45
C PRO A 180 -5.66 25.01 -3.07
N THR A 181 -5.71 25.17 -4.39
CA THR A 181 -4.86 26.16 -5.06
C THR A 181 -5.51 27.54 -5.01
N ALA A 182 -4.73 28.61 -5.17
CA ALA A 182 -5.25 29.98 -5.21
C ALA A 182 -6.23 30.24 -6.37
N ARG A 183 -6.35 29.33 -7.34
CA ARG A 183 -7.34 29.39 -8.44
C ARG A 183 -8.71 28.83 -8.06
N ASP A 184 -8.82 28.16 -6.91
CA ASP A 184 -10.04 27.55 -6.39
C ASP A 184 -10.77 28.46 -5.36
N ARG A 185 -10.31 29.70 -5.19
CA ARG A 185 -10.89 30.74 -4.33
C ARG A 185 -11.38 31.91 -5.16
#